data_AF-A0A7S3JTH5-F1
#
_entry.id   AF-A0A7S3JTH5-F1
#
_cell.length_a   1.000
_cell.length_b   1.000
_cell.length_c   1.000
_cell.angle_alpha   90.00
_cell.angle_beta   90.00
_cell.angle_gamma   90.00
#
_symmetry.space_group_name_H-M   'P 1'
#
loop_
_entity.id
_entity.type
_entity.pdbx_description
1 polymer ?
#
loop_
_entity_poly.entity_id
_entity_poly.type
_entity_poly.pdbx_seq_one_letter_code
_entity_poly.pdbx_strand_id
1 'polypeptide(L)'
;MHTGRLWLLSTSFASSGAFVGSRYCVRRQQGSLFSSLGCVRETSVREERVTRDERLFRDLVSEAEAIEHSTLLGPAIRAQILGESSLVGVISEVISARLARATSGIMLPRDLLKKACVRSLIDDERPGQDIMAILDRDPAAISCLQTVMFFKGFHAVQAQRVAASFWAMGSMSSKHVALAIQNRVSELWAVDIHPAAQLGGGLLVDHATSVVIGETAKIGSNCTILHGVTLGGTGKERGDRHPKIGNNVVLGAGATVLGNIIVGDGATIGSQAVVTKEVPPGMTCVGLNKLLDPNISFNRRETVKKREETWQYEVAGYEI
;
A
#
# COMPACT_ATOMS: atom_id res chain seq x y z
N MET A 1 -53.22 30.78 -13.56
CA MET A 1 -51.85 30.30 -13.25
C MET A 1 -51.48 29.26 -14.28
N HIS A 2 -50.35 29.46 -14.95
CA HIS A 2 -50.00 28.81 -16.21
C HIS A 2 -49.78 27.29 -16.12
N THR A 3 -50.44 26.57 -17.02
CA THR A 3 -50.06 25.22 -17.48
C THR A 3 -49.84 25.27 -18.98
N GLY A 4 -48.64 24.89 -19.44
CA GLY A 4 -48.28 24.71 -20.84
C GLY A 4 -46.87 24.14 -20.90
N ARG A 5 -46.47 23.28 -21.84
CA ARG A 5 -47.15 22.63 -22.97
C ARG A 5 -46.39 21.34 -23.24
N LEU A 6 -47.12 20.30 -23.62
CA LEU A 6 -46.64 19.11 -24.29
C LEU A 6 -46.44 19.45 -25.79
N TRP A 7 -45.34 19.03 -26.40
CA TRP A 7 -45.20 18.96 -27.86
C TRP A 7 -44.64 17.60 -28.25
N LEU A 8 -45.49 16.80 -28.89
CA LEU A 8 -45.12 15.77 -29.85
C LEU A 8 -45.20 16.41 -31.23
N LEU A 9 -44.20 16.18 -32.08
CA LEU A 9 -44.38 15.87 -33.50
C LEU A 9 -43.06 15.42 -34.14
N SER A 10 -43.22 14.39 -34.95
CA SER A 10 -42.30 13.63 -35.78
C SER A 10 -41.60 14.43 -36.89
N THR A 11 -40.44 13.94 -37.36
CA THR A 11 -40.22 13.49 -38.76
C THR A 11 -38.87 12.77 -38.92
N SER A 12 -38.84 11.91 -39.95
CA SER A 12 -37.86 10.87 -40.28
C SER A 12 -36.65 11.34 -41.13
N PHE A 13 -35.75 10.37 -41.38
CA PHE A 13 -34.71 10.29 -42.42
C PHE A 13 -33.35 11.00 -42.19
N ALA A 14 -32.31 10.19 -41.97
CA ALA A 14 -31.16 10.11 -42.90
C ALA A 14 -30.30 8.88 -42.56
N SER A 15 -30.15 8.02 -43.55
CA SER A 15 -29.36 6.80 -43.58
C SER A 15 -27.88 7.07 -43.88
N SER A 16 -27.05 6.10 -43.47
CA SER A 16 -25.85 5.61 -44.18
C SER A 16 -24.66 6.56 -44.41
N GLY A 17 -23.60 6.32 -43.64
CA GLY A 17 -22.20 6.55 -44.03
C GLY A 17 -21.28 5.97 -42.95
N ALA A 18 -20.12 5.36 -43.20
CA ALA A 18 -19.49 4.89 -44.42
C ALA A 18 -18.44 3.88 -43.92
N PHE A 19 -18.52 2.65 -44.42
CA PHE A 19 -17.45 1.66 -44.32
C PHE A 19 -16.31 2.13 -45.22
N VAL A 20 -15.14 2.43 -44.64
CA VAL A 20 -13.89 2.51 -45.41
C VAL A 20 -12.92 1.52 -44.80
N GLY A 21 -13.00 0.30 -45.32
CA GLY A 21 -11.88 -0.64 -45.26
C GLY A 21 -10.83 -0.16 -46.25
N SER A 22 -9.65 0.20 -45.76
CA SER A 22 -8.46 0.30 -46.60
C SER A 22 -7.50 -0.81 -46.19
N ARG A 23 -7.56 -1.90 -46.98
CA ARG A 23 -6.50 -2.91 -47.03
C ARG A 23 -5.37 -2.31 -47.86
N TYR A 24 -4.29 -1.89 -47.23
CA TYR A 24 -2.99 -1.87 -47.87
C TYR A 24 -2.12 -2.94 -47.22
N CYS A 25 -2.13 -4.11 -47.86
CA CYS A 25 -1.10 -5.12 -47.69
C CYS A 25 0.13 -4.62 -48.46
N VAL A 26 1.12 -4.07 -47.74
CA VAL A 26 2.49 -3.95 -48.25
C VAL A 26 3.35 -4.86 -47.41
N ARG A 27 3.57 -6.06 -47.95
CA ARG A 27 4.65 -6.96 -47.54
C ARG A 27 5.98 -6.27 -47.89
N ARG A 28 6.76 -5.86 -46.90
CA ARG A 28 8.22 -5.89 -46.97
C ARG A 28 8.80 -6.32 -45.63
N GLN A 29 9.53 -7.43 -45.71
CA GLN A 29 10.37 -7.99 -44.68
C GLN A 29 11.39 -6.96 -44.21
N GLN A 30 11.44 -6.70 -42.91
CA GLN A 30 12.70 -6.53 -42.18
C GLN A 30 12.51 -7.20 -40.82
N GLY A 31 13.37 -8.19 -40.52
CA GLY A 31 13.31 -8.96 -39.29
C GLY A 31 13.56 -8.07 -38.08
N SER A 32 12.62 -8.07 -37.13
CA SER A 32 12.84 -7.51 -35.80
C SER A 32 13.07 -8.65 -34.82
N LEU A 33 14.32 -8.82 -34.39
CA LEU A 33 14.76 -9.78 -33.39
C LEU A 33 14.40 -9.37 -31.94
N PHE A 34 13.37 -8.53 -31.74
CA PHE A 34 13.12 -7.85 -30.46
C PHE A 34 11.73 -8.07 -29.83
N SER A 35 10.90 -9.02 -30.31
CA SER A 35 9.61 -9.35 -29.65
C SER A 35 9.65 -10.59 -28.75
N SER A 36 10.65 -11.47 -28.89
CA SER A 36 10.75 -12.70 -28.09
C SER A 36 11.20 -12.44 -26.65
N LEU A 37 12.07 -11.45 -26.41
CA LEU A 37 12.58 -11.13 -25.07
C LEU A 37 11.52 -10.55 -24.13
N GLY A 38 10.55 -9.79 -24.66
CA GLY A 38 9.44 -9.25 -23.88
C GLY A 38 8.44 -10.33 -23.48
N CYS A 39 8.05 -11.18 -24.45
CA CYS A 39 7.14 -12.30 -24.20
C CYS A 39 7.74 -13.33 -23.22
N VAL A 40 9.02 -13.69 -23.39
CA VAL A 40 9.71 -14.66 -22.53
C VAL A 40 9.87 -14.14 -21.09
N ARG A 41 10.19 -12.85 -20.91
CA ARG A 41 10.26 -12.24 -19.56
C ARG A 41 8.89 -12.14 -18.90
N GLU A 42 7.86 -11.82 -19.66
CA GLU A 42 6.50 -11.74 -19.12
C GLU A 42 5.95 -13.13 -18.76
N THR A 43 6.28 -14.18 -19.54
CA THR A 43 5.96 -15.57 -19.17
C THR A 43 6.77 -16.05 -17.97
N SER A 44 8.07 -15.75 -17.89
CA SER A 44 8.91 -16.20 -16.77
C SER A 44 8.53 -15.54 -15.45
N VAL A 45 8.20 -14.24 -15.46
CA VAL A 45 7.74 -13.51 -14.26
C VAL A 45 6.37 -14.02 -13.82
N ARG A 46 5.46 -14.32 -14.76
CA ARG A 46 4.15 -14.93 -14.45
C ARG A 46 4.32 -16.33 -13.86
N GLU A 47 5.21 -17.17 -14.41
CA GLU A 47 5.52 -18.49 -13.86
C GLU A 47 6.13 -18.40 -12.46
N GLU A 48 7.11 -17.51 -12.25
CA GLU A 48 7.72 -17.29 -10.94
C GLU A 48 6.70 -16.84 -9.89
N ARG A 49 5.77 -15.95 -10.25
CA ARG A 49 4.65 -15.54 -9.40
C ARG A 49 3.73 -16.71 -9.05
N VAL A 50 3.24 -17.44 -10.06
CA VAL A 50 2.32 -18.56 -9.85
C VAL A 50 2.95 -19.58 -8.91
N THR A 51 4.23 -19.91 -9.12
CA THR A 51 4.93 -20.86 -8.25
C THR A 51 5.12 -20.32 -6.83
N ARG A 52 5.36 -19.02 -6.63
CA ARG A 52 5.47 -18.41 -5.29
C ARG A 52 4.14 -18.47 -4.54
N ASP A 53 3.07 -17.99 -5.15
CA ASP A 53 1.77 -17.89 -4.48
C ASP A 53 1.17 -19.27 -4.21
N GLU A 54 1.43 -20.27 -5.07
CA GLU A 54 1.08 -21.67 -4.83
C GLU A 54 1.87 -22.29 -3.67
N ARG A 55 3.17 -21.97 -3.53
CA ARG A 55 3.97 -22.41 -2.37
C ARG A 55 3.44 -21.79 -1.08
N LEU A 56 3.28 -20.47 -1.05
CA LEU A 56 2.73 -19.76 0.12
C LEU A 56 1.34 -20.27 0.51
N PHE A 57 0.47 -20.55 -0.47
CA PHE A 57 -0.84 -21.12 -0.21
C PHE A 57 -0.74 -22.53 0.40
N ARG A 58 0.13 -23.38 -0.13
CA ARG A 58 0.34 -24.74 0.40
C ARG A 58 0.88 -24.72 1.83
N ASP A 59 1.86 -23.88 2.10
CA ASP A 59 2.43 -23.71 3.44
C ASP A 59 1.35 -23.23 4.42
N LEU A 60 0.57 -22.22 4.01
CA LEU A 60 -0.53 -21.68 4.80
C LEU A 60 -1.63 -22.73 5.08
N VAL A 61 -1.99 -23.56 4.09
CA VAL A 61 -2.97 -24.64 4.29
C VAL A 61 -2.42 -25.71 5.22
N SER A 62 -1.16 -26.12 5.06
CA SER A 62 -0.52 -27.12 5.93
C SER A 62 -0.45 -26.63 7.39
N GLU A 63 -0.06 -25.37 7.60
CA GLU A 63 -0.05 -24.73 8.93
C GLU A 63 -1.46 -24.63 9.52
N ALA A 64 -2.49 -24.38 8.69
CA ALA A 64 -3.88 -24.30 9.11
C ALA A 64 -4.45 -25.65 9.54
N GLU A 65 -4.18 -26.72 8.77
CA GLU A 65 -4.56 -28.09 9.12
C GLU A 65 -3.95 -28.52 10.47
N ALA A 66 -2.71 -28.12 10.74
CA ALA A 66 -2.04 -28.43 12.01
C ALA A 66 -2.76 -27.85 13.25
N ILE A 67 -3.55 -26.78 13.09
CA ILE A 67 -4.23 -26.10 14.20
C ILE A 67 -5.76 -26.12 14.12
N GLU A 68 -6.36 -26.72 13.09
CA GLU A 68 -7.82 -26.66 12.89
C GLU A 68 -8.62 -27.37 14.00
N HIS A 69 -7.98 -28.29 14.73
CA HIS A 69 -8.58 -28.97 15.88
C HIS A 69 -8.66 -28.07 17.13
N SER A 70 -8.02 -26.89 17.11
CA SER A 70 -8.11 -25.90 18.18
C SER A 70 -9.57 -25.55 18.46
N THR A 71 -10.00 -25.69 19.71
CA THR A 71 -11.38 -25.36 20.11
C THR A 71 -11.73 -23.89 19.86
N LEU A 72 -10.76 -22.98 20.05
CA LEU A 72 -10.97 -21.54 19.95
C LEU A 72 -10.79 -21.02 18.53
N LEU A 73 -9.82 -21.56 17.77
CA LEU A 73 -9.47 -21.06 16.43
C LEU A 73 -10.00 -21.93 15.29
N GLY A 74 -10.24 -23.22 15.52
CA GLY A 74 -10.64 -24.19 14.51
C GLY A 74 -11.81 -23.74 13.62
N PRO A 75 -12.92 -23.20 14.19
CA PRO A 75 -14.02 -22.70 13.38
C PRO A 75 -13.60 -21.56 12.43
N ALA A 76 -12.75 -20.63 12.90
CA ALA A 76 -12.26 -19.54 12.08
C ALA A 76 -11.29 -20.03 10.99
N ILE A 77 -10.43 -20.99 11.32
CA ILE A 77 -9.48 -21.60 10.38
C ILE A 77 -10.21 -22.34 9.25
N ARG A 78 -11.17 -23.21 9.57
CA ARG A 78 -11.98 -23.90 8.56
C ARG A 78 -12.74 -22.92 7.66
N ALA A 79 -13.33 -21.89 8.25
CA ALA A 79 -14.15 -20.94 7.51
C ALA A 79 -13.35 -19.94 6.65
N GLN A 80 -12.17 -19.51 7.11
CA GLN A 80 -11.40 -18.44 6.45
C GLN A 80 -10.20 -18.94 5.64
N ILE A 81 -9.68 -20.12 5.98
CA ILE A 81 -8.47 -20.67 5.37
C ILE A 81 -8.80 -21.90 4.52
N LEU A 82 -9.25 -22.98 5.17
CA LEU A 82 -9.44 -24.29 4.51
C LEU A 82 -10.61 -24.33 3.53
N GLY A 83 -11.51 -23.34 3.57
CA GLY A 83 -12.62 -23.20 2.62
C GLY A 83 -12.21 -22.53 1.29
N GLU A 84 -11.00 -22.00 1.19
CA GLU A 84 -10.52 -21.28 0.01
C GLU A 84 -9.60 -22.14 -0.86
N SER A 85 -9.53 -21.83 -2.14
CA SER A 85 -8.73 -22.59 -3.13
C SER A 85 -7.47 -21.86 -3.63
N SER A 86 -7.17 -20.67 -3.08
CA SER A 86 -6.01 -19.88 -3.47
C SER A 86 -5.59 -18.92 -2.37
N LEU A 87 -4.34 -18.46 -2.42
CA LEU A 87 -3.80 -17.43 -1.52
C LEU A 87 -4.65 -16.15 -1.53
N VAL A 88 -5.04 -15.68 -2.71
CA VAL A 88 -5.88 -14.48 -2.86
C VAL A 88 -7.29 -14.71 -2.28
N GLY A 89 -7.85 -15.90 -2.43
CA GLY A 89 -9.12 -16.28 -1.80
C GLY A 89 -9.06 -16.16 -0.29
N VAL A 90 -8.02 -16.75 0.33
CA VAL A 90 -7.74 -16.66 1.77
C VAL A 90 -7.60 -15.20 2.22
N ILE A 91 -6.71 -14.44 1.59
CA ILE A 91 -6.49 -13.02 1.94
C ILE A 91 -7.80 -12.24 1.86
N SER A 92 -8.56 -12.43 0.79
CA SER A 92 -9.84 -11.75 0.56
C SER A 92 -10.89 -12.11 1.60
N GLU A 93 -10.97 -13.38 1.99
CA GLU A 93 -11.86 -13.87 3.03
C GLU A 93 -11.49 -13.27 4.40
N VAL A 94 -10.22 -13.36 4.79
CA VAL A 94 -9.69 -12.81 6.05
C VAL A 94 -9.96 -11.31 6.19
N ILE A 95 -9.64 -10.50 5.16
CA ILE A 95 -9.82 -9.04 5.23
C ILE A 95 -11.29 -8.65 5.18
N SER A 96 -12.09 -9.29 4.32
CA SER A 96 -13.52 -8.96 4.19
C SER A 96 -14.31 -9.32 5.44
N ALA A 97 -14.00 -10.47 6.07
CA ALA A 97 -14.59 -10.87 7.34
C ALA A 97 -14.30 -9.88 8.47
N ARG A 98 -13.12 -9.25 8.49
CA ARG A 98 -12.76 -8.22 9.48
C ARG A 98 -13.42 -6.88 9.16
N LEU A 99 -13.29 -6.41 7.93
CA LEU A 99 -13.84 -5.11 7.49
C LEU A 99 -15.36 -5.05 7.66
N ALA A 100 -16.08 -6.14 7.38
CA ALA A 100 -17.53 -6.23 7.50
C ALA A 100 -18.06 -6.17 8.95
N ARG A 101 -17.20 -6.38 9.96
CA ARG A 101 -17.60 -6.34 11.38
C ARG A 101 -17.73 -4.92 11.91
N ALA A 102 -18.81 -4.22 11.58
CA ALA A 102 -19.11 -2.92 12.17
C ALA A 102 -19.87 -3.10 13.49
N THR A 103 -19.32 -2.64 14.62
CA THR A 103 -20.04 -2.52 15.89
C THR A 103 -20.87 -1.23 15.97
N SER A 104 -20.48 -0.20 15.22
CA SER A 104 -21.20 1.06 15.04
C SER A 104 -20.59 1.80 13.84
N GLY A 105 -21.29 1.92 12.70
CA GLY A 105 -20.74 2.62 11.52
C GLY A 105 -21.22 2.08 10.18
N ILE A 106 -20.41 2.29 9.14
CA ILE A 106 -20.67 1.85 7.76
C ILE A 106 -20.64 0.32 7.69
N MET A 107 -21.78 -0.29 7.36
CA MET A 107 -21.87 -1.73 7.14
C MET A 107 -21.49 -2.07 5.70
N LEU A 108 -20.34 -2.73 5.53
CA LEU A 108 -19.91 -3.28 4.24
C LEU A 108 -20.42 -4.72 4.11
N PRO A 109 -21.26 -5.05 3.10
CA PRO A 109 -21.75 -6.41 2.92
C PRO A 109 -20.59 -7.38 2.65
N ARG A 110 -20.34 -8.32 3.57
CA ARG A 110 -19.16 -9.21 3.55
C ARG A 110 -18.99 -9.91 2.20
N ASP A 111 -20.04 -10.53 1.66
CA ASP A 111 -19.91 -11.33 0.44
C ASP A 111 -19.60 -10.49 -0.80
N LEU A 112 -20.15 -9.27 -0.88
CA LEU A 112 -19.82 -8.32 -1.94
C LEU A 112 -18.40 -7.78 -1.77
N LEU A 113 -18.00 -7.51 -0.53
CA LEU A 113 -16.65 -7.05 -0.21
C LEU A 113 -15.61 -8.12 -0.56
N LYS A 114 -15.85 -9.39 -0.21
CA LYS A 114 -14.98 -10.51 -0.58
C LYS A 114 -14.80 -10.60 -2.09
N LYS A 115 -15.90 -10.55 -2.86
CA LYS A 115 -15.85 -10.57 -4.33
C LYS A 115 -15.03 -9.39 -4.88
N ALA A 116 -15.18 -8.22 -4.29
CA ALA A 116 -14.38 -7.05 -4.65
C ALA A 116 -12.90 -7.26 -4.32
N CYS A 117 -12.56 -7.77 -3.13
CA CYS A 117 -11.19 -8.10 -2.74
C CYS A 117 -10.54 -9.07 -3.73
N VAL A 118 -11.22 -10.17 -4.07
CA VAL A 118 -10.71 -11.15 -5.04
C VAL A 118 -10.47 -10.48 -6.39
N ARG A 119 -11.45 -9.73 -6.91
CA ARG A 119 -11.30 -9.03 -8.19
C ARG A 119 -10.13 -8.05 -8.20
N SER A 120 -9.91 -7.34 -7.10
CA SER A 120 -8.85 -6.33 -6.99
C SER A 120 -7.45 -6.94 -6.82
N LEU A 121 -7.34 -8.18 -6.33
CA LEU A 121 -6.06 -8.79 -5.95
C LEU A 121 -5.65 -9.99 -6.81
N ILE A 122 -6.54 -10.56 -7.63
CA ILE A 122 -6.28 -11.81 -8.36
C ILE A 122 -5.06 -11.75 -9.29
N ASP A 123 -4.81 -10.59 -9.90
CA ASP A 123 -3.67 -10.35 -10.80
C ASP A 123 -2.56 -9.51 -10.14
N ASP A 124 -2.69 -9.23 -8.84
CA ASP A 124 -1.71 -8.47 -8.08
C ASP A 124 -0.66 -9.42 -7.49
N GLU A 125 0.62 -9.19 -7.80
CA GLU A 125 1.72 -9.96 -7.23
C GLU A 125 2.14 -9.47 -5.85
N ARG A 126 1.76 -8.25 -5.47
CA ARG A 126 2.25 -7.56 -4.29
C ARG A 126 1.81 -8.22 -2.97
N PRO A 127 0.60 -8.81 -2.82
CA PRO A 127 0.25 -9.53 -1.60
C PRO A 127 1.21 -10.68 -1.27
N GLY A 128 1.61 -11.46 -2.27
CA GLY A 128 2.61 -12.53 -2.09
C GLY A 128 4.01 -11.98 -1.78
N GLN A 129 4.41 -10.87 -2.42
CA GLN A 129 5.66 -10.17 -2.10
C GLN A 129 5.67 -9.64 -0.65
N ASP A 130 4.55 -9.08 -0.18
CA ASP A 130 4.39 -8.57 1.18
C ASP A 130 4.53 -9.70 2.21
N ILE A 131 3.92 -10.87 1.98
CA ILE A 131 4.09 -12.05 2.85
C ILE A 131 5.55 -12.49 2.92
N MET A 132 6.21 -12.64 1.76
CA MET A 132 7.64 -13.00 1.72
C MET A 132 8.50 -11.99 2.48
N ALA A 133 8.25 -10.70 2.30
CA ALA A 133 9.01 -9.65 2.92
C ALA A 133 8.80 -9.54 4.44
N ILE A 134 7.64 -10.00 4.94
CA ILE A 134 7.37 -10.15 6.37
C ILE A 134 8.14 -11.34 6.92
N LEU A 135 8.01 -12.52 6.30
CA LEU A 135 8.69 -13.75 6.75
C LEU A 135 10.22 -13.62 6.73
N ASP A 136 10.77 -12.84 5.81
CA ASP A 136 12.21 -12.61 5.70
C ASP A 136 12.75 -11.61 6.74
N ARG A 137 11.97 -10.57 7.07
CA ARG A 137 12.48 -9.39 7.79
C ARG A 137 11.92 -9.18 9.18
N ASP A 138 10.79 -9.81 9.52
CA ASP A 138 10.25 -9.81 10.88
C ASP A 138 10.65 -11.10 11.61
N PRO A 139 11.58 -11.03 12.58
CA PRO A 139 11.99 -12.21 13.36
C PRO A 139 10.84 -12.85 14.17
N ALA A 140 9.74 -12.13 14.41
CA ALA A 140 8.56 -12.64 15.10
C ALA A 140 7.56 -13.34 14.16
N ALA A 141 7.76 -13.23 12.85
CA ALA A 141 6.95 -13.90 11.82
C ALA A 141 7.45 -15.33 11.61
N ILE A 142 6.91 -16.27 12.40
CA ILE A 142 7.35 -17.67 12.39
C ILE A 142 6.58 -18.56 11.40
N SER A 143 5.51 -18.04 10.77
CA SER A 143 4.68 -18.82 9.82
C SER A 143 3.87 -17.94 8.86
N CYS A 144 3.47 -18.52 7.72
CA CYS A 144 2.65 -17.84 6.71
C CYS A 144 1.23 -17.56 7.23
N LEU A 145 0.65 -18.53 7.93
CA LEU A 145 -0.64 -18.45 8.59
C LEU A 145 -0.68 -17.33 9.62
N GLN A 146 0.37 -17.17 10.44
CA GLN A 146 0.44 -16.08 11.40
C GLN A 146 0.37 -14.72 10.71
N THR A 147 1.16 -14.55 9.64
CA THR A 147 1.20 -13.33 8.84
C THR A 147 -0.18 -13.02 8.25
N VAL A 148 -0.78 -13.97 7.55
CA VAL A 148 -2.06 -13.76 6.88
C VAL A 148 -3.21 -13.60 7.88
N MET A 149 -3.21 -14.33 9.00
CA MET A 149 -4.34 -14.32 9.92
C MET A 149 -4.29 -13.17 10.95
N PHE A 150 -3.11 -12.75 11.40
CA PHE A 150 -2.99 -11.89 12.58
C PHE A 150 -2.32 -10.55 12.33
N PHE A 151 -1.54 -10.37 11.27
CA PHE A 151 -0.75 -9.15 11.11
C PHE A 151 -1.58 -8.00 10.53
N LYS A 152 -1.93 -7.05 11.40
CA LYS A 152 -2.76 -5.91 11.03
C LYS A 152 -2.13 -4.98 9.99
N GLY A 153 -0.80 -4.87 9.97
CA GLY A 153 -0.08 -4.09 8.95
C GLY A 153 -0.28 -4.68 7.56
N PHE A 154 -0.16 -6.02 7.46
CA PHE A 154 -0.48 -6.75 6.24
C PHE A 154 -1.95 -6.54 5.83
N HIS A 155 -2.90 -6.71 6.75
CA HIS A 155 -4.33 -6.49 6.47
C HIS A 155 -4.62 -5.08 5.96
N ALA A 156 -4.03 -4.06 6.59
CA ALA A 156 -4.23 -2.66 6.22
C ALA A 156 -3.70 -2.35 4.81
N VAL A 157 -2.52 -2.89 4.45
CA VAL A 157 -1.95 -2.73 3.09
C VAL A 157 -2.86 -3.40 2.06
N GLN A 158 -3.30 -4.64 2.28
CA GLN A 158 -4.15 -5.33 1.30
C GLN A 158 -5.51 -4.65 1.16
N ALA A 159 -6.12 -4.20 2.27
CA ALA A 159 -7.36 -3.43 2.23
C ALA A 159 -7.20 -2.08 1.51
N GLN A 160 -6.05 -1.42 1.66
CA GLN A 160 -5.72 -0.21 0.91
C GLN A 160 -5.63 -0.48 -0.59
N ARG A 161 -5.00 -1.58 -1.03
CA ARG A 161 -4.95 -1.95 -2.45
C ARG A 161 -6.35 -2.15 -3.04
N VAL A 162 -7.25 -2.76 -2.27
CA VAL A 162 -8.67 -2.87 -2.64
C VAL A 162 -9.32 -1.49 -2.73
N ALA A 163 -9.16 -0.63 -1.73
CA ALA A 163 -9.68 0.74 -1.74
C ALA A 163 -9.14 1.55 -2.94
N ALA A 164 -7.86 1.39 -3.28
CA ALA A 164 -7.22 2.04 -4.41
C ALA A 164 -7.85 1.63 -5.75
N SER A 165 -8.26 0.37 -5.92
CA SER A 165 -8.99 -0.07 -7.11
C SER A 165 -10.35 0.63 -7.26
N PHE A 166 -11.06 0.86 -6.15
CA PHE A 166 -12.29 1.65 -6.15
C PHE A 166 -12.02 3.12 -6.44
N TRP A 167 -10.95 3.68 -5.87
CA TRP A 167 -10.55 5.06 -6.12
C TRP A 167 -10.23 5.31 -7.61
N ALA A 168 -9.53 4.36 -8.24
CA ALA A 168 -9.13 4.43 -9.65
C ALA A 168 -10.31 4.41 -10.64
N MET A 169 -11.47 3.87 -10.26
CA MET A 169 -12.68 3.93 -11.08
C MET A 169 -13.20 5.36 -11.30
N GLY A 170 -12.78 6.32 -10.47
CA GLY A 170 -12.98 7.76 -10.70
C GLY A 170 -14.36 8.32 -10.39
N SER A 171 -15.42 7.51 -10.44
CA SER A 171 -16.78 7.95 -10.10
C SER A 171 -16.91 8.36 -8.64
N MET A 172 -17.84 9.28 -8.34
CA MET A 172 -18.08 9.70 -6.95
C MET A 172 -18.52 8.53 -6.08
N SER A 173 -19.43 7.68 -6.56
CA SER A 173 -19.87 6.50 -5.81
C SER A 173 -18.69 5.58 -5.45
N SER A 174 -17.83 5.24 -6.42
CA SER A 174 -16.67 4.39 -6.17
C SER A 174 -15.66 5.01 -5.20
N LYS A 175 -15.45 6.33 -5.24
CA LYS A 175 -14.56 7.00 -4.28
C LYS A 175 -15.11 6.97 -2.87
N HIS A 176 -16.43 7.09 -2.67
CA HIS A 176 -17.03 6.94 -1.34
C HIS A 176 -16.88 5.51 -0.81
N VAL A 177 -16.95 4.48 -1.67
CA VAL A 177 -16.64 3.09 -1.27
C VAL A 177 -15.18 2.97 -0.82
N ALA A 178 -14.23 3.55 -1.57
CA ALA A 178 -12.82 3.56 -1.18
C ALA A 178 -12.59 4.22 0.18
N LEU A 179 -13.22 5.38 0.43
CA LEU A 179 -13.13 6.10 1.70
C LEU A 179 -13.82 5.36 2.85
N ALA A 180 -14.91 4.63 2.58
CA ALA A 180 -15.53 3.75 3.56
C ALA A 180 -14.58 2.62 3.97
N ILE A 181 -13.89 1.99 3.01
CA ILE A 181 -12.86 0.98 3.30
C ILE A 181 -11.72 1.59 4.13
N GLN A 182 -11.20 2.76 3.74
CA GLN A 182 -10.16 3.48 4.50
C GLN A 182 -10.59 3.74 5.95
N ASN A 183 -11.81 4.24 6.18
CA ASN A 183 -12.31 4.48 7.54
C ASN A 183 -12.35 3.18 8.35
N ARG A 184 -12.84 2.09 7.77
CA ARG A 184 -12.87 0.78 8.43
C ARG A 184 -11.48 0.25 8.76
N VAL A 185 -10.49 0.50 7.89
CA VAL A 185 -9.07 0.18 8.16
C VAL A 185 -8.57 0.96 9.38
N SER A 186 -8.86 2.26 9.43
CA SER A 186 -8.48 3.14 10.55
C SER A 186 -9.12 2.68 11.87
N GLU A 187 -10.42 2.38 11.87
CA GLU A 187 -11.15 1.91 13.06
C GLU A 187 -10.64 0.57 13.59
N LEU A 188 -10.35 -0.40 12.71
CA LEU A 188 -10.00 -1.77 13.13
C LEU A 188 -8.51 -1.94 13.47
N TRP A 189 -7.64 -1.26 12.74
CA TRP A 189 -6.20 -1.51 12.79
C TRP A 189 -5.38 -0.30 13.24
N ALA A 190 -6.01 0.87 13.41
CA ALA A 190 -5.37 2.15 13.69
C ALA A 190 -4.33 2.51 12.62
N VAL A 191 -4.68 2.29 11.35
CA VAL A 191 -3.85 2.60 10.18
C VAL A 191 -4.66 3.47 9.23
N ASP A 192 -4.13 4.63 8.86
CA ASP A 192 -4.81 5.55 7.95
C ASP A 192 -3.98 5.75 6.67
N ILE A 193 -4.36 5.04 5.61
CA ILE A 193 -3.72 5.17 4.29
C ILE A 193 -4.75 5.61 3.28
N HIS A 194 -4.53 6.76 2.68
CA HIS A 194 -5.44 7.28 1.67
C HIS A 194 -5.51 6.34 0.45
N PRO A 195 -6.71 6.08 -0.13
CA PRO A 195 -6.86 5.18 -1.28
C PRO A 195 -6.06 5.60 -2.53
N ALA A 196 -5.76 6.89 -2.67
CA ALA A 196 -4.95 7.41 -3.77
C ALA A 196 -3.43 7.24 -3.58
N ALA A 197 -2.96 6.88 -2.37
CA ALA A 197 -1.55 6.66 -2.11
C ALA A 197 -1.04 5.47 -2.95
N GLN A 198 0.17 5.59 -3.47
CA GLN A 198 0.76 4.56 -4.34
C GLN A 198 1.72 3.70 -3.51
N LEU A 199 1.41 2.41 -3.39
CA LEU A 199 2.18 1.45 -2.61
C LEU A 199 2.83 0.40 -3.52
N GLY A 200 4.15 0.26 -3.41
CA GLY A 200 4.92 -0.85 -3.97
C GLY A 200 4.56 -2.20 -3.35
N GLY A 201 5.29 -3.24 -3.72
CA GLY A 201 5.19 -4.58 -3.11
C GLY A 201 6.39 -4.90 -2.23
N GLY A 202 6.28 -5.97 -1.44
CA GLY A 202 7.31 -6.33 -0.46
C GLY A 202 7.32 -5.41 0.76
N LEU A 203 6.16 -4.86 1.14
CA LEU A 203 6.06 -3.96 2.27
C LEU A 203 5.99 -4.72 3.59
N LEU A 204 6.79 -4.29 4.57
CA LEU A 204 6.63 -4.66 5.98
C LEU A 204 6.09 -3.45 6.73
N VAL A 205 4.85 -3.52 7.18
CA VAL A 205 4.26 -2.50 8.08
C VAL A 205 4.18 -3.08 9.48
N ASP A 206 5.27 -2.92 10.23
CA ASP A 206 5.45 -3.56 11.52
C ASP A 206 4.82 -2.74 12.66
N HIS A 207 4.16 -3.44 13.58
CA HIS A 207 3.40 -2.88 14.69
C HIS A 207 2.37 -1.78 14.32
N ALA A 208 2.07 -1.61 13.02
CA ALA A 208 1.28 -0.65 12.23
C ALA A 208 0.44 0.47 12.87
N THR A 209 0.07 0.37 14.14
CA THR A 209 -0.62 1.38 14.94
C THR A 209 -0.09 2.78 14.66
N SER A 210 -1.02 3.69 14.39
CA SER A 210 -0.78 5.12 14.14
C SER A 210 0.09 5.41 12.90
N VAL A 211 0.18 4.49 11.95
CA VAL A 211 0.72 4.79 10.62
C VAL A 211 -0.27 5.65 9.85
N VAL A 212 0.22 6.78 9.31
CA VAL A 212 -0.56 7.74 8.51
C VAL A 212 0.15 7.99 7.18
N ILE A 213 -0.52 7.72 6.06
CA ILE A 213 0.02 7.89 4.70
C ILE A 213 -0.98 8.68 3.85
N GLY A 214 -0.60 9.90 3.48
CA GLY A 214 -1.49 10.83 2.80
C GLY A 214 -1.69 10.61 1.30
N GLU A 215 -2.65 11.35 0.74
CA GLU A 215 -3.22 11.18 -0.61
C GLU A 215 -2.20 11.04 -1.74
N THR A 216 -1.15 11.86 -1.75
CA THR A 216 -0.21 11.95 -2.88
C THR A 216 1.12 11.27 -2.58
N ALA A 217 1.18 10.51 -1.49
CA ALA A 217 2.38 9.77 -1.11
C ALA A 217 2.65 8.66 -2.12
N LYS A 218 3.93 8.43 -2.39
CA LYS A 218 4.38 7.24 -3.14
C LYS A 218 5.39 6.50 -2.29
N ILE A 219 5.24 5.20 -2.21
CA ILE A 219 6.15 4.30 -1.49
C ILE A 219 6.63 3.24 -2.47
N GLY A 220 7.95 3.16 -2.64
CA GLY A 220 8.61 2.15 -3.45
C GLY A 220 8.47 0.73 -2.89
N SER A 221 9.12 -0.21 -3.56
CA SER A 221 9.09 -1.61 -3.15
C SER A 221 10.02 -1.87 -1.96
N ASN A 222 9.77 -2.97 -1.24
CA ASN A 222 10.64 -3.46 -0.18
C ASN A 222 10.86 -2.47 0.98
N CYS A 223 9.93 -1.54 1.22
CA CYS A 223 10.06 -0.64 2.36
C CYS A 223 9.66 -1.32 3.68
N THR A 224 10.31 -0.92 4.77
CA THR A 224 9.91 -1.25 6.14
C THR A 224 9.37 0.00 6.82
N ILE A 225 8.16 -0.08 7.36
CA ILE A 225 7.43 1.02 7.98
C ILE A 225 7.06 0.59 9.39
N LEU A 226 7.67 1.20 10.40
CA LEU A 226 7.36 0.90 11.80
C LEU A 226 6.13 1.69 12.27
N HIS A 227 5.65 1.38 13.47
CA HIS A 227 4.51 2.05 14.09
C HIS A 227 4.69 3.58 14.20
N GLY A 228 3.59 4.33 14.17
CA GLY A 228 3.59 5.78 14.35
C GLY A 228 4.20 6.60 13.22
N VAL A 229 4.59 5.97 12.10
CA VAL A 229 5.14 6.70 10.96
C VAL A 229 4.10 7.59 10.30
N THR A 230 4.46 8.83 10.00
CA THR A 230 3.63 9.78 9.27
C THR A 230 4.29 10.22 7.97
N LEU A 231 3.62 9.98 6.83
CA LEU A 231 3.94 10.54 5.52
C LEU A 231 2.91 11.61 5.17
N GLY A 232 3.15 12.82 5.65
CA GLY A 232 2.16 13.90 5.73
C GLY A 232 2.46 15.11 4.85
N GLY A 233 1.50 16.04 4.79
CA GLY A 233 1.69 17.37 4.20
C GLY A 233 2.10 18.42 5.23
N THR A 234 2.57 19.58 4.77
CA THR A 234 3.00 20.71 5.62
C THR A 234 1.92 21.79 5.80
N GLY A 235 0.75 21.65 5.17
CA GLY A 235 -0.27 22.70 5.18
C GLY A 235 -1.54 22.34 4.41
N LYS A 236 -2.31 23.37 4.02
CA LYS A 236 -3.64 23.26 3.40
C LYS A 236 -3.63 23.24 1.87
N GLU A 237 -2.46 23.36 1.25
CA GLU A 237 -2.35 23.44 -0.20
C GLU A 237 -2.84 22.15 -0.86
N ARG A 238 -3.54 22.30 -1.99
CA ARG A 238 -3.95 21.19 -2.85
C ARG A 238 -2.83 20.88 -3.83
N GLY A 239 -2.78 19.63 -4.29
CA GLY A 239 -1.76 19.16 -5.22
C GLY A 239 -0.78 18.18 -4.55
N ASP A 240 0.35 17.97 -5.19
CA ASP A 240 1.35 17.01 -4.72
C ASP A 240 2.13 17.55 -3.52
N ARG A 241 1.84 16.99 -2.34
CA ARG A 241 2.20 17.56 -1.03
C ARG A 241 2.71 16.54 -0.01
N HIS A 242 2.82 15.27 -0.40
CA HIS A 242 3.24 14.18 0.48
C HIS A 242 4.54 13.54 -0.03
N PRO A 243 5.28 12.82 0.83
CA PRO A 243 6.59 12.30 0.50
C PRO A 243 6.63 11.27 -0.64
N LYS A 244 7.78 11.18 -1.30
CA LYS A 244 8.14 10.14 -2.27
C LYS A 244 9.24 9.27 -1.67
N ILE A 245 8.84 8.11 -1.17
CA ILE A 245 9.72 7.14 -0.55
C ILE A 245 10.22 6.18 -1.62
N GLY A 246 11.55 6.09 -1.77
CA GLY A 246 12.23 5.19 -2.69
C GLY A 246 12.10 3.72 -2.31
N ASN A 247 12.81 2.86 -3.02
CA ASN A 247 12.84 1.42 -2.75
C ASN A 247 13.75 1.09 -1.56
N ASN A 248 13.46 0.00 -0.85
CA ASN A 248 14.29 -0.51 0.26
C ASN A 248 14.50 0.52 1.39
N VAL A 249 13.58 1.47 1.57
CA VAL A 249 13.67 2.48 2.64
C VAL A 249 13.18 1.89 3.96
N VAL A 250 13.88 2.21 5.03
CA VAL A 250 13.44 1.91 6.41
C VAL A 250 12.93 3.20 7.06
N LEU A 251 11.67 3.21 7.47
CA LEU A 251 11.04 4.28 8.24
C LEU A 251 10.91 3.83 9.70
N GLY A 252 11.78 4.36 10.55
CA GLY A 252 11.84 4.05 11.97
C GLY A 252 10.58 4.46 12.74
N ALA A 253 10.43 3.92 13.94
CA ALA A 253 9.23 4.10 14.76
C ALA A 253 8.99 5.58 15.07
N GLY A 254 7.77 6.06 14.80
CA GLY A 254 7.39 7.46 15.00
C GLY A 254 8.03 8.46 14.05
N ALA A 255 8.72 8.01 12.98
CA ALA A 255 9.30 8.92 12.00
C ALA A 255 8.22 9.73 11.27
N THR A 256 8.44 11.03 11.14
CA THR A 256 7.51 11.95 10.49
C THR A 256 8.20 12.62 9.31
N VAL A 257 7.73 12.32 8.10
CA VAL A 257 8.24 12.87 6.84
C VAL A 257 7.17 13.75 6.24
N LEU A 258 7.47 15.04 6.05
CA LEU A 258 6.46 16.05 5.69
C LEU A 258 6.82 16.78 4.41
N GLY A 259 5.80 16.98 3.58
CA GLY A 259 5.90 17.74 2.33
C GLY A 259 6.23 16.86 1.13
N ASN A 260 6.24 17.48 -0.05
CA ASN A 260 6.62 16.81 -1.29
C ASN A 260 8.16 16.73 -1.41
N ILE A 261 8.75 15.87 -0.59
CA ILE A 261 10.19 15.59 -0.58
C ILE A 261 10.49 14.16 -0.96
N ILE A 262 11.70 13.93 -1.46
CA ILE A 262 12.19 12.61 -1.85
C ILE A 262 13.04 12.01 -0.73
N VAL A 263 12.75 10.77 -0.36
CA VAL A 263 13.63 9.90 0.43
C VAL A 263 14.17 8.84 -0.51
N GLY A 264 15.44 8.93 -0.84
CA GLY A 264 16.08 8.10 -1.87
C GLY A 264 16.16 6.61 -1.49
N ASP A 265 16.40 5.78 -2.50
CA ASP A 265 16.47 4.33 -2.36
C ASP A 265 17.50 3.90 -1.30
N GLY A 266 17.15 2.91 -0.49
CA GLY A 266 18.01 2.37 0.57
C GLY A 266 18.25 3.32 1.75
N ALA A 267 17.62 4.49 1.78
CA ALA A 267 17.76 5.40 2.91
C ALA A 267 17.11 4.84 4.18
N THR A 268 17.60 5.28 5.33
CA THR A 268 17.03 4.95 6.65
C THR A 268 16.61 6.22 7.35
N ILE A 269 15.34 6.32 7.74
CA ILE A 269 14.84 7.39 8.59
C ILE A 269 14.80 6.85 10.02
N GLY A 270 15.58 7.46 10.91
CA GLY A 270 15.66 7.05 12.30
C GLY A 270 14.34 7.25 13.05
N SER A 271 14.16 6.47 14.12
CA SER A 271 12.98 6.60 14.98
C SER A 271 12.82 8.02 15.52
N GLN A 272 11.58 8.51 15.50
CA GLN A 272 11.18 9.86 15.92
C GLN A 272 11.89 11.00 15.16
N ALA A 273 12.51 10.73 14.00
CA ALA A 273 13.04 11.77 13.15
C ALA A 273 11.90 12.60 12.52
N VAL A 274 12.12 13.91 12.40
CA VAL A 274 11.25 14.81 11.64
C VAL A 274 12.01 15.25 10.40
N VAL A 275 11.52 14.84 9.24
CA VAL A 275 12.18 15.01 7.95
C VAL A 275 11.35 15.97 7.10
N THR A 276 11.94 17.12 6.78
CA THR A 276 11.34 18.19 5.98
C THR A 276 12.23 18.58 4.79
N LYS A 277 13.32 17.85 4.57
CA LYS A 277 14.26 18.01 3.46
C LYS A 277 14.50 16.66 2.80
N GLU A 278 14.91 16.68 1.54
CA GLU A 278 15.25 15.47 0.81
C GLU A 278 16.37 14.67 1.50
N VAL A 279 16.27 13.34 1.42
CA VAL A 279 17.26 12.41 1.96
C VAL A 279 17.87 11.66 0.78
N PRO A 280 19.17 11.81 0.51
CA PRO A 280 19.81 11.10 -0.60
C PRO A 280 19.78 9.57 -0.43
N PRO A 281 19.89 8.79 -1.52
CA PRO A 281 19.93 7.33 -1.47
C PRO A 281 21.01 6.80 -0.53
N GLY A 282 20.68 5.72 0.20
CA GLY A 282 21.57 5.03 1.14
C GLY A 282 21.92 5.81 2.42
N MET A 283 21.50 7.08 2.55
CA MET A 283 21.81 7.86 3.75
C MET A 283 20.89 7.52 4.92
N THR A 284 21.38 7.79 6.13
CA THR A 284 20.56 7.73 7.35
C THR A 284 20.20 9.13 7.83
N CYS A 285 18.91 9.45 7.98
CA CYS A 285 18.45 10.71 8.54
C CYS A 285 17.94 10.52 9.98
N VAL A 286 18.46 11.28 10.95
CA VAL A 286 18.05 11.23 12.37
C VAL A 286 17.68 12.61 12.90
N GLY A 287 16.88 12.66 13.97
CA GLY A 287 16.46 13.94 14.57
C GLY A 287 15.79 14.85 13.56
N LEU A 288 16.22 16.12 13.49
CA LEU A 288 15.73 17.09 12.52
C LEU A 288 16.69 17.19 11.33
N ASN A 289 16.37 16.52 10.22
CA ASN A 289 17.11 16.56 8.95
C ASN A 289 18.63 16.27 9.03
N LYS A 290 19.11 15.63 10.10
CA LYS A 290 20.55 15.33 10.24
C LYS A 290 20.88 14.09 9.44
N LEU A 291 21.65 14.26 8.37
CA LEU A 291 22.13 13.17 7.53
C LEU A 291 23.42 12.56 8.09
N LEU A 292 23.48 11.24 8.08
CA LEU A 292 24.63 10.41 8.40
C LEU A 292 24.93 9.57 7.15
N ASP A 293 26.18 9.63 6.70
CA ASP A 293 26.67 8.79 5.61
C ASP A 293 27.21 7.47 6.19
N PRO A 294 26.61 6.32 5.88
CA PRO A 294 27.09 5.02 6.39
C PRO A 294 28.48 4.64 5.86
N ASN A 295 28.98 5.30 4.80
CA ASN A 295 30.30 5.02 4.22
C ASN A 295 31.43 5.79 4.89
N ILE A 296 31.12 6.73 5.79
CA ILE A 296 32.16 7.42 6.56
C ILE A 296 32.55 6.52 7.73
N SER A 297 33.68 5.82 7.57
CA SER A 297 34.35 5.15 8.70
C SER A 297 34.70 6.19 9.78
N PHE A 298 34.21 5.99 11.01
CA PHE A 298 34.59 6.82 12.14
C PHE A 298 36.04 6.53 12.55
N ASN A 299 37.00 7.10 11.83
CA ASN A 299 38.35 7.31 12.38
C ASN A 299 38.26 8.49 13.36
N ARG A 300 37.72 8.25 14.56
CA ARG A 300 37.57 9.28 15.59
C ARG A 300 38.93 9.55 16.24
N ARG A 301 39.76 10.38 15.59
CA ARG A 301 40.85 11.13 16.22
C ARG A 301 40.50 12.62 16.24
N GLU A 302 39.42 12.97 16.90
CA GLU A 302 39.24 14.33 17.40
C GLU A 302 38.21 14.28 18.53
N THR A 303 38.71 14.42 19.75
CA THR A 303 37.94 14.60 20.96
C THR A 303 37.23 15.95 20.83
N VAL A 304 35.96 15.93 20.40
CA VAL A 304 35.13 17.13 20.43
C VAL A 304 35.08 17.60 21.89
N LYS A 305 35.68 18.75 22.19
CA LYS A 305 35.60 19.36 23.51
C LYS A 305 34.13 19.56 23.87
N LYS A 306 33.73 19.00 25.01
CA LYS A 306 32.41 19.19 25.61
C LYS A 306 32.15 20.71 25.70
N ARG A 307 31.15 21.22 24.98
CA ARG A 307 30.64 22.59 25.25
C ARG A 307 29.95 22.56 26.60
N GLU A 308 30.36 23.41 27.52
CA GLU A 308 29.80 23.54 28.87
C GLU A 308 28.58 24.48 28.94
N GLU A 309 28.18 25.06 27.81
CA GLU A 309 27.04 25.99 27.77
C GLU A 309 25.72 25.23 27.65
N THR A 310 25.12 24.98 28.83
CA THR A 310 23.73 24.56 28.99
C THR A 310 22.77 25.61 28.42
N TRP A 311 21.79 25.12 27.65
CA TRP A 311 20.65 25.85 27.12
C TRP A 311 19.96 26.75 28.16
N GLN A 312 20.29 28.04 28.18
CA GLN A 312 19.44 29.07 28.76
C GLN A 312 18.95 29.95 27.61
N TYR A 313 17.65 29.92 27.36
CA TYR A 313 17.00 30.92 26.53
C TYR A 313 16.65 32.11 27.45
N GLU A 314 17.19 33.29 27.17
CA GLU A 314 16.66 34.52 27.75
C GLU A 314 15.25 34.74 27.17
N VAL A 315 14.25 34.68 28.05
CA VAL A 315 12.89 35.09 27.72
C VAL A 315 12.89 36.61 27.78
N ALA A 316 12.89 37.27 26.63
CA ALA A 316 12.62 38.70 26.57
C ALA A 316 11.21 38.94 27.13
N GLY A 317 11.14 39.60 28.28
CA GLY A 317 9.88 39.92 28.95
C GLY A 317 8.99 40.77 28.07
N TYR A 318 7.73 40.36 27.94
CA TYR A 318 6.67 41.27 27.53
C TYR A 318 6.28 42.10 28.75
N GLU A 319 6.42 43.42 28.68
CA GLU A 319 5.79 44.33 29.62
C GLU A 319 4.26 44.25 29.45
N ILE A 320 3.57 44.18 30.60
CA ILE A 320 2.11 44.03 30.74
C ILE A 320 1.41 45.37 30.47
#